data_AF-A0A830HZ96-F1
#
_entry.id   AF-A0A830HZ96-F1
#
_cell.length_a   1.000
_cell.length_b   1.000
_cell.length_c   1.000
_cell.angle_alpha   90.00
_cell.angle_beta   90.00
_cell.angle_gamma   90.00
#
_symmetry.space_group_name_H-M   'P 1'
#
loop_
_entity.id
_entity.type
_entity.pdbx_description
1 polymer ?
#
loop_
_entity_poly.entity_id
_entity_poly.type
_entity_poly.pdbx_seq_one_letter_code
_entity_poly.pdbx_strand_id
1 'polypeptide(L)'
;MPLMHKHVAILVVSICCALITSTLATAVEDEDKHAAPADDDDDDKLMKMNDDKLMMMNTTTTICHTGFLIDMFCWDMPGHIAIDGAPLETEPEKHTVHCMRDIPVCRQNGFAILKPSTTNSTYEIAYSFDSAGNEQTLELVDTSKKVDNYTVTVCGTAFDMGAAVFFDDAPILNITNMTEVS
;
A
#
# COMPACT_ATOMS: atom_id res chain seq x y z
N MET A 1 62.33 3.35 12.74
CA MET A 1 61.57 3.67 11.51
C MET A 1 60.09 3.59 11.83
N PRO A 2 59.24 4.48 11.29
CA PRO A 2 58.57 5.50 12.11
C PRO A 2 57.03 5.43 12.12
N LEU A 3 56.41 6.30 12.95
CA LEU A 3 55.16 7.07 12.69
C LEU A 3 53.84 6.24 12.57
N MET A 4 52.72 6.53 13.24
CA MET A 4 52.16 7.80 13.72
C MET A 4 51.21 7.59 14.91
N HIS A 5 51.27 8.52 15.86
CA HIS A 5 50.36 8.76 16.98
C HIS A 5 49.17 9.64 16.52
N LYS A 6 47.93 9.26 16.84
CA LYS A 6 46.99 9.87 17.82
C LYS A 6 46.25 11.18 17.45
N HIS A 7 44.96 11.16 17.82
CA HIS A 7 44.10 12.23 18.38
C HIS A 7 43.07 12.95 17.49
N VAL A 8 41.81 12.56 17.73
CA VAL A 8 40.62 13.36 18.12
C VAL A 8 40.79 14.90 18.12
N ALA A 9 39.90 15.60 17.43
CA ALA A 9 39.45 16.94 17.80
C ALA A 9 38.06 17.27 17.20
N ILE A 10 37.11 17.58 18.10
CA ILE A 10 35.84 18.25 17.85
C ILE A 10 36.10 19.77 17.92
N LEU A 11 35.62 20.58 16.97
CA LEU A 11 35.19 21.96 17.26
C LEU A 11 34.23 22.53 16.20
N VAL A 12 33.28 23.29 16.73
CA VAL A 12 32.11 24.00 16.19
C VAL A 12 32.53 25.28 15.42
N VAL A 13 31.66 25.86 14.54
CA VAL A 13 31.28 27.31 14.48
C VAL A 13 30.75 27.80 13.09
N SER A 14 29.63 28.56 13.16
CA SER A 14 29.08 29.64 12.28
C SER A 14 28.55 29.30 10.87
N ILE A 15 27.24 29.35 10.57
CA ILE A 15 26.28 30.50 10.45
C ILE A 15 26.61 31.49 9.31
N CYS A 16 25.62 31.57 8.38
CA CYS A 16 25.24 32.61 7.41
C CYS A 16 26.17 33.05 6.26
N CYS A 17 25.71 32.84 5.02
CA CYS A 17 25.76 33.82 3.93
C CYS A 17 24.76 33.37 2.83
N ALA A 18 23.55 33.91 2.80
CA ALA A 18 23.14 35.11 2.05
C ALA A 18 22.63 34.78 0.62
N LEU A 19 21.39 35.20 0.42
CA LEU A 19 20.56 35.16 -0.78
C LEU A 19 21.18 36.00 -1.91
N ILE A 20 21.02 35.54 -3.16
CA ILE A 20 21.07 36.41 -4.33
C ILE A 20 19.86 36.12 -5.22
N THR A 21 18.88 37.03 -5.14
CA THR A 21 17.82 37.27 -6.12
C THR A 21 18.37 38.13 -7.26
N SER A 22 18.04 37.82 -8.52
CA SER A 22 18.06 38.82 -9.60
C SER A 22 16.96 38.51 -10.61
N THR A 23 16.39 39.58 -11.17
CA THR A 23 15.06 39.69 -11.75
C THR A 23 15.16 40.38 -13.12
N LEU A 24 14.44 39.81 -14.11
CA LEU A 24 13.91 40.35 -15.40
C LEU A 24 14.82 40.93 -16.51
N ALA A 25 14.57 40.46 -17.75
CA ALA A 25 14.46 41.27 -18.98
C ALA A 25 13.66 40.50 -20.08
N THR A 26 12.96 41.23 -20.96
CA THR A 26 11.80 40.84 -21.79
C THR A 26 12.01 40.99 -23.33
N ALA A 27 11.14 40.33 -24.12
CA ALA A 27 10.63 40.64 -25.50
C ALA A 27 11.56 40.35 -26.72
N VAL A 28 11.17 40.02 -27.98
CA VAL A 28 9.98 40.21 -28.89
C VAL A 28 10.11 39.21 -30.09
N GLU A 29 9.07 38.46 -30.52
CA GLU A 29 8.23 38.53 -31.78
C GLU A 29 8.91 38.55 -33.17
N ASP A 30 8.55 37.61 -34.08
CA ASP A 30 8.20 37.89 -35.49
C ASP A 30 7.54 36.70 -36.24
N GLU A 31 6.69 37.02 -37.22
CA GLU A 31 5.55 36.22 -37.71
C GLU A 31 5.72 35.50 -39.09
N ASP A 32 4.84 34.50 -39.30
CA ASP A 32 4.08 34.14 -40.52
C ASP A 32 4.76 33.67 -41.84
N LYS A 33 4.39 32.45 -42.30
CA LYS A 33 3.95 32.25 -43.71
C LYS A 33 3.18 30.94 -43.97
N HIS A 34 1.95 31.15 -44.42
CA HIS A 34 0.95 30.22 -44.93
C HIS A 34 1.26 29.68 -46.35
N ALA A 35 0.85 28.42 -46.63
CA ALA A 35 0.04 27.98 -47.79
C ALA A 35 0.38 26.56 -48.31
N ALA A 36 -0.64 25.69 -48.35
CA ALA A 36 -0.66 24.40 -49.04
C ALA A 36 -0.80 24.56 -50.57
N PRO A 37 -0.53 23.51 -51.35
CA PRO A 37 -1.63 22.88 -52.09
C PRO A 37 -1.60 21.33 -52.08
N ALA A 38 -2.77 20.77 -52.41
CA ALA A 38 -3.13 19.36 -52.46
C ALA A 38 -2.83 18.70 -53.83
N ASP A 39 -3.26 17.43 -53.94
CA ASP A 39 -3.42 16.56 -55.12
C ASP A 39 -2.28 15.53 -55.29
N ASP A 40 -2.47 14.23 -55.48
CA ASP A 40 -3.61 13.31 -55.37
C ASP A 40 -3.03 11.87 -55.55
N ASP A 41 -3.74 10.90 -54.98
CA ASP A 41 -3.88 9.48 -55.38
C ASP A 41 -2.85 8.39 -55.03
N ASP A 42 -3.45 7.33 -54.47
CA ASP A 42 -3.05 5.92 -54.35
C ASP A 42 -2.02 5.61 -53.22
N ASP A 43 -2.22 4.66 -52.30
CA ASP A 43 -3.04 3.46 -52.32
C ASP A 43 -3.26 2.91 -50.89
N ASP A 44 -4.53 2.58 -50.61
CA ASP A 44 -4.98 1.38 -49.87
C ASP A 44 -4.32 1.04 -48.51
N LYS A 45 -4.81 1.65 -47.41
CA LYS A 45 -5.27 0.89 -46.22
C LYS A 45 -5.98 1.71 -45.14
N LEU A 46 -6.88 2.61 -45.52
CA LEU A 46 -7.71 3.32 -44.55
C LEU A 46 -9.15 2.82 -44.60
N MET A 47 -9.41 1.58 -44.17
CA MET A 47 -10.69 1.21 -43.57
C MET A 47 -10.56 0.06 -42.57
N LYS A 48 -11.00 0.37 -41.34
CA LYS A 48 -11.51 -0.54 -40.31
C LYS A 48 -10.46 -1.37 -39.58
N MET A 49 -9.77 -0.74 -38.64
CA MET A 49 -9.59 -1.39 -37.36
C MET A 49 -10.35 -0.56 -36.34
N ASN A 50 -11.35 -1.24 -35.78
CA ASN A 50 -12.34 -0.77 -34.85
C ASN A 50 -11.71 -0.03 -33.68
N ASP A 51 -12.55 0.70 -32.96
CA ASP A 51 -12.28 1.48 -31.75
C ASP A 51 -11.85 0.60 -30.54
N ASP A 52 -11.13 -0.49 -30.79
CA ASP A 52 -10.69 -1.55 -29.88
C ASP A 52 -9.20 -1.42 -29.50
N LYS A 53 -8.77 -0.21 -29.12
CA LYS A 53 -7.46 -0.06 -28.43
C LYS A 53 -7.65 0.48 -27.03
N LEU A 54 -8.29 -0.38 -26.23
CA LEU A 54 -8.06 -0.58 -24.81
C LEU A 54 -7.84 0.73 -24.03
N MET A 55 -8.93 1.44 -23.75
CA MET A 55 -8.98 2.18 -22.49
C MET A 55 -8.79 1.13 -21.40
N MET A 56 -7.58 1.08 -20.84
CA MET A 56 -7.34 0.36 -19.60
C MET A 56 -8.25 0.99 -18.56
N MET A 57 -9.46 0.42 -18.42
CA MET A 57 -10.29 0.70 -17.27
C MET A 57 -9.48 0.18 -16.10
N ASN A 58 -8.85 1.09 -15.37
CA ASN A 58 -8.51 0.86 -13.98
C ASN A 58 -9.84 0.69 -13.24
N THR A 59 -10.46 -0.49 -13.36
CA THR A 59 -11.74 -0.79 -12.73
C THR A 59 -11.49 -0.94 -11.25
N THR A 60 -11.68 0.18 -10.55
CA THR A 60 -11.64 0.23 -9.10
C THR A 60 -12.94 -0.39 -8.61
N THR A 61 -12.89 -1.64 -8.16
CA THR A 61 -14.05 -2.34 -7.61
C THR A 61 -14.05 -2.18 -6.10
N THR A 62 -15.15 -1.69 -5.55
CA THR A 62 -15.36 -1.68 -4.11
C THR A 62 -15.67 -3.10 -3.64
N ILE A 63 -14.86 -3.62 -2.73
CA ILE A 63 -15.00 -4.93 -2.13
C ILE A 63 -15.16 -4.74 -0.62
N CYS A 64 -16.09 -5.50 -0.04
CA CYS A 64 -16.21 -5.63 1.41
C CYS A 64 -15.92 -7.06 1.81
N HIS A 65 -15.11 -7.24 2.85
CA HIS A 65 -14.71 -8.53 3.38
C HIS A 65 -14.87 -8.54 4.89
N THR A 66 -15.41 -9.63 5.43
CA THR A 66 -15.58 -9.85 6.87
C THR A 66 -14.75 -11.05 7.28
N GLY A 67 -13.93 -10.89 8.32
CA GLY A 67 -12.98 -11.91 8.74
C GLY A 67 -12.25 -11.52 10.02
N PHE A 68 -11.33 -12.38 10.43
CA PHE A 68 -10.51 -12.14 11.62
C PHE A 68 -9.41 -11.15 11.30
N LEU A 69 -9.30 -10.11 12.12
CA LEU A 69 -8.19 -9.18 12.03
C LEU A 69 -6.98 -9.75 12.77
N ILE A 70 -5.83 -9.72 12.13
CA ILE A 70 -4.55 -10.16 12.71
C ILE A 70 -3.45 -9.15 12.38
N ASP A 71 -2.40 -9.12 13.21
CA ASP A 71 -1.16 -8.43 12.89
C ASP A 71 -0.22 -9.33 12.08
N MET A 72 0.47 -8.73 11.10
CA MET A 72 1.36 -9.48 10.21
C MET A 72 2.57 -10.06 10.95
N PHE A 73 3.01 -9.43 12.05
CA PHE A 73 4.12 -9.96 12.82
C PHE A 73 3.81 -11.35 13.41
N CYS A 74 2.65 -11.51 14.06
CA CYS A 74 2.23 -12.80 14.59
C CYS A 74 1.92 -13.82 13.49
N TRP A 75 1.46 -13.37 12.32
CA TRP A 75 1.32 -14.24 11.16
C TRP A 75 2.66 -14.80 10.69
N ASP A 76 3.68 -13.96 10.58
CA ASP A 76 5.00 -14.35 10.07
C ASP A 76 5.83 -15.15 11.08
N MET A 77 5.33 -15.33 12.31
CA MET A 77 5.98 -16.18 13.31
C MET A 77 5.97 -17.66 12.88
N PRO A 78 6.98 -18.45 13.30
CA PRO A 78 7.06 -19.87 12.95
C PRO A 78 5.78 -20.64 13.32
N GLY A 79 5.15 -21.24 12.30
CA GLY A 79 3.91 -22.01 12.47
C GLY A 79 2.66 -21.16 12.71
N HIS A 80 2.69 -19.86 12.38
CA HIS A 80 1.58 -18.94 12.59
C HIS A 80 1.10 -18.88 14.04
N ILE A 81 2.03 -19.09 14.98
CA ILE A 81 1.78 -19.03 16.42
C ILE A 81 2.11 -17.63 16.91
N ALA A 82 1.08 -16.89 17.29
CA ALA A 82 1.20 -15.54 17.84
C ALA A 82 1.93 -15.51 19.18
N ILE A 83 2.34 -14.31 19.61
CA ILE A 83 3.06 -14.10 20.89
C ILE A 83 2.21 -14.55 22.09
N ASP A 84 0.88 -14.44 21.99
CA ASP A 84 -0.06 -14.90 23.00
C ASP A 84 -0.31 -16.43 22.96
N GLY A 85 0.31 -17.13 22.02
CA GLY A 85 0.20 -18.58 21.83
C GLY A 85 -0.98 -19.02 20.97
N ALA A 86 -1.74 -18.10 20.38
CA ALA A 86 -2.84 -18.43 19.48
C ALA A 86 -2.34 -18.95 18.12
N PRO A 87 -2.84 -20.09 17.61
CA PRO A 87 -2.52 -20.56 16.27
C PRO A 87 -3.42 -19.89 15.23
N LEU A 88 -2.91 -18.87 14.54
CA LEU A 88 -3.71 -18.02 13.64
C LEU A 88 -4.24 -18.76 12.39
N GLU A 89 -3.55 -19.80 11.95
CA GLU A 89 -3.97 -20.60 10.79
C GLU A 89 -5.20 -21.47 11.10
N THR A 90 -5.41 -21.88 12.35
CA THR A 90 -6.48 -22.84 12.71
C THR A 90 -7.50 -22.31 13.71
N GLU A 91 -7.08 -21.44 14.63
CA GLU A 91 -7.92 -20.87 15.70
C GLU A 91 -7.65 -19.35 15.84
N PRO A 92 -7.84 -18.55 14.77
CA PRO A 92 -7.60 -17.10 14.78
C PRO A 92 -8.45 -16.35 15.81
N GLU A 93 -9.58 -16.92 16.23
CA GLU A 93 -10.44 -16.35 17.27
C GLU A 93 -9.76 -16.28 18.64
N LYS A 94 -8.70 -17.07 18.88
CA LYS A 94 -7.93 -17.02 20.12
C LYS A 94 -6.91 -15.88 20.15
N HIS A 95 -6.66 -15.23 19.01
CA HIS A 95 -5.76 -14.08 18.95
C HIS A 95 -6.32 -12.93 19.76
N THR A 96 -5.49 -12.38 20.64
CA THR A 96 -5.92 -11.37 21.58
C THR A 96 -5.71 -9.97 21.03
N VAL A 97 -6.65 -9.08 21.36
CA VAL A 97 -6.53 -7.64 21.09
C VAL A 97 -5.29 -7.06 21.79
N HIS A 98 -4.80 -7.70 22.86
CA HIS A 98 -3.55 -7.30 23.51
C HIS A 98 -2.35 -7.29 22.55
N CYS A 99 -2.21 -8.30 21.68
CA CYS A 99 -1.15 -8.33 20.67
C CYS A 99 -1.28 -7.13 19.72
N MET A 100 -2.48 -6.87 19.22
CA MET A 100 -2.72 -5.79 18.26
C MET A 100 -2.69 -4.39 18.88
N ARG A 101 -2.98 -4.25 20.18
CA ARG A 101 -3.11 -2.96 20.87
C ARG A 101 -1.92 -2.59 21.74
N ASP A 102 -1.37 -3.53 22.49
CA ASP A 102 -0.46 -3.20 23.59
C ASP A 102 0.99 -3.57 23.25
N ILE A 103 1.22 -4.43 22.25
CA ILE A 103 2.56 -4.87 21.84
C ILE A 103 3.09 -4.00 20.67
N PRO A 104 4.16 -3.21 20.87
CA PRO A 104 4.64 -2.28 19.84
C PRO A 104 5.11 -2.95 18.55
N VAL A 105 5.67 -4.16 18.61
CA VAL A 105 6.15 -4.85 17.41
C VAL A 105 4.99 -5.28 16.51
N CYS A 106 3.88 -5.77 17.07
CA CYS A 106 2.69 -6.15 16.32
C CYS A 106 2.06 -4.94 15.61
N ARG A 107 1.99 -3.79 16.29
CA ARG A 107 1.44 -2.54 15.73
C ARG A 107 2.22 -1.97 14.54
N GLN A 108 3.53 -2.23 14.46
CA GLN A 108 4.43 -1.61 13.48
C GLN A 108 4.61 -2.41 12.20
N ASN A 109 4.30 -3.71 12.21
CA ASN A 109 4.49 -4.58 11.05
C ASN A 109 3.25 -4.66 10.14
N GLY A 110 2.17 -3.94 10.48
CA GLY A 110 0.94 -3.89 9.70
C GLY A 110 -0.05 -4.99 10.06
N PHE A 111 -1.22 -4.92 9.43
CA PHE A 111 -2.37 -5.77 9.70
C PHE A 111 -2.92 -6.40 8.43
N ALA A 112 -3.62 -7.51 8.61
CA ALA A 112 -4.29 -8.22 7.56
C ALA A 112 -5.62 -8.81 8.06
N ILE A 113 -6.47 -9.19 7.11
CA ILE A 113 -7.73 -9.88 7.40
C ILE A 113 -7.69 -11.31 6.86
N LEU A 114 -8.10 -12.25 7.70
CA LEU A 114 -8.14 -13.67 7.36
C LEU A 114 -9.52 -14.08 6.84
N LYS A 115 -9.51 -15.02 5.89
CA LYS A 115 -10.69 -15.75 5.40
C LYS A 115 -10.49 -17.25 5.60
N PRO A 116 -11.58 -18.02 5.73
CA PRO A 116 -11.47 -19.48 5.66
C PRO A 116 -10.91 -19.89 4.29
N SER A 117 -9.92 -20.79 4.29
CA SER A 117 -9.39 -21.38 3.08
C SER A 117 -10.45 -22.26 2.41
N THR A 118 -10.40 -22.32 1.08
CA THR A 118 -11.32 -23.15 0.29
C THR A 118 -10.86 -24.61 0.18
N THR A 119 -9.61 -24.89 0.54
CA THR A 119 -8.97 -26.19 0.32
C THR A 119 -8.80 -27.00 1.61
N ASN A 120 -8.63 -26.31 2.74
CA ASN A 120 -8.38 -26.91 4.04
C ASN A 120 -9.29 -26.28 5.11
N SER A 121 -9.39 -26.92 6.28
CA SER A 121 -10.05 -26.33 7.47
C SER A 121 -9.15 -25.32 8.19
N THR A 122 -8.45 -24.49 7.42
CA THR A 122 -7.53 -23.45 7.90
C THR A 122 -7.97 -22.07 7.42
N TYR A 123 -7.31 -21.04 7.91
CA TYR A 123 -7.48 -19.65 7.50
C TYR A 123 -6.28 -19.21 6.67
N GLU A 124 -6.54 -18.36 5.69
CA GLU A 124 -5.53 -17.75 4.82
C GLU A 124 -5.74 -16.22 4.78
N ILE A 125 -4.70 -15.46 4.48
CA ILE A 125 -4.82 -14.02 4.33
C ILE A 125 -5.73 -13.73 3.13
N ALA A 126 -6.81 -12.99 3.37
CA ALA A 126 -7.67 -12.48 2.32
C ALA A 126 -7.06 -11.23 1.70
N TYR A 127 -6.71 -10.25 2.53
CA TYR A 127 -6.12 -8.98 2.13
C TYR A 127 -5.17 -8.46 3.19
N SER A 128 -4.06 -7.89 2.74
CA SER A 128 -3.16 -7.09 3.58
C SER A 128 -3.52 -5.62 3.47
N PHE A 129 -3.25 -4.84 4.51
CA PHE A 129 -3.65 -3.45 4.58
C PHE A 129 -2.51 -2.50 4.19
N ASP A 130 -2.87 -1.45 3.47
CA ASP A 130 -1.96 -0.34 3.18
C ASP A 130 -1.73 0.55 4.41
N SER A 131 -0.90 1.59 4.29
CA SER A 131 -0.61 2.52 5.39
C SER A 131 -1.87 3.16 5.98
N ALA A 132 -2.88 3.47 5.16
CA ALA A 132 -4.10 4.14 5.61
C ALA A 132 -5.05 3.15 6.33
N GLY A 133 -5.13 1.91 5.85
CA GLY A 133 -5.85 0.83 6.50
C GLY A 133 -5.21 0.43 7.82
N ASN A 134 -3.88 0.42 7.90
CA ASN A 134 -3.16 0.17 9.15
C ASN A 134 -3.45 1.26 10.19
N GLU A 135 -3.46 2.54 9.81
CA GLU A 135 -3.80 3.64 10.72
C GLU A 135 -5.24 3.53 11.25
N GLN A 136 -6.22 3.26 10.36
CA GLN A 136 -7.60 3.00 10.78
C GLN A 136 -7.73 1.79 11.71
N THR A 137 -6.92 0.75 11.47
CA THR A 137 -6.90 -0.45 12.32
C THR A 137 -6.42 -0.11 13.73
N LEU A 138 -5.37 0.70 13.85
CA LEU A 138 -4.86 1.12 15.16
C LEU A 138 -5.91 1.90 15.95
N GLU A 139 -6.60 2.85 15.31
CA GLU A 139 -7.69 3.60 15.94
C GLU A 139 -8.84 2.69 16.39
N LEU A 140 -9.21 1.72 15.56
CA LEU A 140 -10.28 0.77 15.87
C LEU A 140 -9.90 -0.13 17.05
N VAL A 141 -8.69 -0.70 17.03
CA VAL A 141 -8.17 -1.59 18.08
C VAL A 141 -7.99 -0.83 19.40
N ASP A 142 -7.58 0.43 19.37
CA ASP A 142 -7.43 1.28 20.56
C ASP A 142 -8.78 1.60 21.24
N THR A 143 -9.86 1.66 20.47
CA THR A 143 -11.21 1.91 20.98
C THR A 143 -11.98 0.63 21.33
N SER A 144 -11.48 -0.53 20.91
CA SER A 144 -12.13 -1.81 21.17
C SER A 144 -12.09 -2.22 22.64
N LYS A 145 -13.18 -2.83 23.08
CA LYS A 145 -13.32 -3.45 24.40
C LYS A 145 -13.20 -4.98 24.36
N LYS A 146 -12.99 -5.55 23.17
CA LYS A 146 -12.83 -7.00 23.01
C LYS A 146 -11.49 -7.44 23.58
N VAL A 147 -11.46 -8.69 24.04
CA VAL A 147 -10.25 -9.35 24.54
C VAL A 147 -9.69 -10.26 23.46
N ASP A 148 -10.55 -11.04 22.83
CA ASP A 148 -10.27 -12.01 21.78
C ASP A 148 -11.39 -12.00 20.72
N ASN A 149 -11.37 -12.95 19.79
CA ASN A 149 -12.38 -13.15 18.75
C ASN A 149 -12.65 -11.87 17.95
N TYR A 150 -11.56 -11.27 17.47
CA TYR A 150 -11.58 -9.95 16.87
C TYR A 150 -11.91 -10.01 15.38
N THR A 151 -13.20 -9.84 15.08
CA THR A 151 -13.74 -9.86 13.71
C THR A 151 -14.07 -8.45 13.25
N VAL A 152 -13.64 -8.11 12.04
CA VAL A 152 -13.90 -6.81 11.42
C VAL A 152 -14.51 -6.99 10.03
N THR A 153 -15.27 -6.00 9.60
CA THR A 153 -15.66 -5.84 8.19
C THR A 153 -14.86 -4.68 7.61
N VAL A 154 -14.04 -4.99 6.61
CA VAL A 154 -13.27 -4.02 5.84
C VAL A 154 -13.93 -3.81 4.49
N CYS A 155 -14.17 -2.56 4.13
CA CYS A 155 -14.57 -2.18 2.79
C CYS A 155 -13.47 -1.30 2.21
N GLY A 156 -13.16 -1.54 0.95
CA GLY A 156 -12.11 -0.82 0.26
C GLY A 156 -12.17 -1.01 -1.23
N THR A 157 -11.21 -0.43 -1.92
CA THR A 157 -11.06 -0.60 -3.35
C THR A 157 -9.88 -1.51 -3.63
N ALA A 158 -10.12 -2.61 -4.35
CA ALA A 158 -9.04 -3.42 -4.89
C ALA A 158 -8.74 -2.94 -6.32
N PHE A 159 -7.46 -2.78 -6.64
CA PHE A 159 -7.04 -2.54 -8.01
C PHE A 159 -7.04 -3.87 -8.74
N ASP A 160 -8.01 -4.06 -9.64
CA ASP A 160 -7.93 -5.15 -10.61
C ASP A 160 -6.92 -4.74 -11.68
N MET A 161 -5.64 -4.96 -11.40
CA MET A 161 -4.59 -4.90 -12.42
C MET A 161 -4.77 -6.10 -13.34
N GLY A 162 -5.78 -6.01 -14.21
CA GLY A 162 -6.30 -7.10 -15.05
C GLY A 162 -5.29 -8.21 -15.27
N ALA A 163 -5.44 -9.29 -14.53
CA ALA A 163 -4.68 -10.54 -14.64
C ALA A 163 -3.17 -10.39 -14.97
N ALA A 164 -2.39 -9.62 -14.20
CA ALA A 164 -0.93 -9.70 -14.26
C ALA A 164 -0.19 -9.12 -13.04
N VAL A 165 -0.45 -9.61 -11.83
CA VAL A 165 0.57 -9.65 -10.78
C VAL A 165 0.59 -11.05 -10.17
N PHE A 166 1.55 -11.85 -10.64
CA PHE A 166 1.96 -13.11 -10.01
C PHE A 166 2.91 -12.80 -8.85
N PHE A 167 3.18 -13.81 -8.01
CA PHE A 167 4.07 -13.91 -6.83
C PHE A 167 3.33 -13.78 -5.50
N ASP A 168 2.87 -14.93 -4.98
CA ASP A 168 2.78 -15.42 -3.59
C ASP A 168 2.35 -14.49 -2.42
N ASP A 169 2.09 -13.22 -2.64
CA ASP A 169 1.74 -12.23 -1.63
C ASP A 169 0.23 -11.93 -1.67
N ALA A 170 -0.39 -11.83 -0.50
CA ALA A 170 -1.80 -11.52 -0.39
C ALA A 170 -2.12 -10.15 -1.04
N PRO A 171 -3.26 -10.01 -1.75
CA PRO A 171 -3.61 -8.77 -2.41
C PRO A 171 -3.78 -7.63 -1.38
N ILE A 172 -3.32 -6.43 -1.72
CA ILE A 172 -3.50 -5.24 -0.88
C ILE A 172 -4.88 -4.63 -1.14
N LEU A 173 -5.59 -4.29 -0.07
CA LEU A 173 -6.87 -3.58 -0.11
C LEU A 173 -6.69 -2.14 0.37
N ASN A 174 -7.07 -1.17 -0.46
CA ASN A 174 -7.12 0.24 -0.06
C ASN A 174 -8.40 0.49 0.75
N ILE A 175 -8.29 0.44 2.08
CA ILE A 175 -9.44 0.49 2.99
C ILE A 175 -10.05 1.89 3.02
N THR A 176 -11.34 1.97 2.71
CA THR A 176 -12.13 3.20 2.82
C THR A 176 -12.99 3.22 4.08
N ASN A 177 -13.31 2.05 4.63
CA ASN A 177 -14.08 1.92 5.85
C ASN A 177 -13.74 0.60 6.56
N MET A 178 -13.63 0.65 7.88
CA MET A 178 -13.46 -0.52 8.74
C MET A 178 -14.40 -0.44 9.93
N THR A 179 -15.06 -1.55 10.24
CA THR A 179 -15.98 -1.65 11.38
C THR A 179 -15.75 -2.94 12.14
N GLU A 180 -15.71 -2.85 13.47
CA GLU A 180 -15.71 -4.02 14.34
C GLU A 180 -17.09 -4.71 14.28
N VAL A 181 -17.09 -6.02 14.06
CA VAL A 181 -18.31 -6.83 14.14
C VAL A 181 -18.54 -7.17 15.59
N SER A 182 -19.63 -6.64 16.18
CA SER A 182 -20.00 -6.81 17.59
C SER A 182 -20.34 -8.25 17.94
#